data_AF-A0A942HJI1-F1
#
_entry.id   AF-A0A942HJI1-F1
#
_cell.length_a   1.000
_cell.length_b   1.000
_cell.length_c   1.000
_cell.angle_alpha   90.00
_cell.angle_beta   90.00
_cell.angle_gamma   90.00
#
_symmetry.space_group_name_H-M   'P 1'
#
loop_
_entity.id
_entity.type
_entity.pdbx_description
1 polymer ?
#
loop_
_entity_poly.entity_id
_entity_poly.type
_entity_poly.pdbx_seq_one_letter_code
_entity_poly.pdbx_strand_id
1 'polypeptide(L)' 'MHLAGVEVGGVEYVIDDATGRLLYYDVNALSNFVADPERVIGFNPYGRLADFLIAEAHANEQKSDSSHLAGAAR' A
#
# COMPACT_ATOMS: atom_id res chain seq x y z
N MET A 1 -4.30 0.34 -9.14
CA MET A 1 -3.88 1.22 -8.02
C MET A 1 -3.32 2.55 -8.50
N HIS A 2 -2.25 2.58 -9.30
CA HIS A 2 -1.64 3.83 -9.81
C HIS A 2 -2.63 4.82 -10.46
N LEU A 3 -3.52 4.37 -11.35
CA LEU A 3 -4.53 5.24 -11.99
C LEU A 3 -5.52 5.88 -11.00
N ALA A 4 -5.71 5.28 -9.83
CA ALA A 4 -6.56 5.80 -8.77
C ALA A 4 -5.79 6.70 -7.79
N GLY A 5 -4.49 6.93 -8.00
CA GLY A 5 -3.65 7.66 -7.06
C GLY A 5 -3.45 6.93 -5.73
N VAL A 6 -3.63 5.60 -5.71
CA VAL A 6 -3.47 4.77 -4.51
C VAL A 6 -2.11 4.08 -4.57
N GLU A 7 -1.27 4.34 -3.56
CA GLU A 7 0.08 3.76 -3.43
C GLU A 7 0.03 2.39 -2.75
N VAL A 8 -0.83 2.25 -1.74
CA VAL A 8 -1.08 1.00 -1.02
C VAL A 8 -2.58 0.77 -0.88
N GLY A 9 -3.02 -0.46 -1.17
CA GLY A 9 -4.42 -0.85 -1.05
C GLY A 9 -4.60 -2.37 -1.24
N GLY A 10 -5.78 -2.85 -0.86
CA GLY A 10 -6.22 -4.23 -1.07
C GLY A 10 -6.98 -4.40 -2.38
N VAL A 11 -6.90 -5.61 -2.94
CA VAL A 11 -7.77 -6.06 -4.03
C VAL A 11 -8.42 -7.35 -3.59
N GLU A 12 -9.72 -7.44 -3.78
CA GLU A 12 -10.50 -8.64 -3.52
C GLU A 12 -10.95 -9.23 -4.85
N TYR A 13 -10.68 -10.52 -5.04
CA TYR A 13 -11.05 -11.24 -6.25
C TYR A 13 -11.38 -12.68 -5.91
N VAL A 14 -12.11 -13.31 -6.82
CA VAL A 14 -12.38 -14.75 -6.80
C VAL A 14 -11.99 -15.36 -8.14
N ILE A 15 -11.67 -16.65 -8.13
CA ILE A 15 -11.51 -17.44 -9.35
C ILE A 15 -12.78 -18.25 -9.50
N ASP A 16 -13.49 -18.07 -10.60
CA ASP A 16 -14.65 -18.90 -10.93
C ASP A 16 -14.18 -20.34 -11.20
N ASP A 17 -14.66 -21.29 -10.42
CA ASP A 17 -14.25 -22.70 -10.50
C ASP A 17 -14.68 -23.35 -11.83
N ALA A 18 -15.84 -22.93 -12.38
CA ALA A 18 -16.36 -23.51 -13.61
C ALA A 18 -15.59 -23.05 -14.86
N THR A 19 -15.12 -21.81 -14.89
CA THR A 19 -14.48 -21.21 -16.07
C THR A 19 -13.01 -20.89 -15.88
N GLY A 20 -12.48 -20.99 -14.66
CA GLY A 20 -11.13 -20.55 -14.29
C GLY A 20 -10.92 -19.04 -14.37
N ARG A 21 -11.99 -18.25 -14.56
CA ARG A 21 -11.85 -16.80 -14.77
C ARG A 21 -11.62 -16.06 -13.46
N LEU A 22 -10.67 -15.12 -13.49
CA LEU A 22 -10.45 -14.15 -12.43
C LEU A 22 -11.54 -13.08 -12.46
N LEU A 23 -12.28 -12.92 -11.36
CA LEU A 23 -13.34 -11.95 -11.18
C LEU A 23 -12.96 -10.99 -10.04
N TYR A 24 -12.72 -9.73 -10.36
CA TYR A 24 -12.43 -8.69 -9.38
C TYR A 24 -13.73 -8.22 -8.72
N TYR A 25 -13.75 -8.24 -7.39
CA TYR A 25 -14.90 -7.83 -6.59
C TYR A 25 -14.74 -6.40 -6.08
N ASP A 26 -13.58 -6.08 -5.49
CA ASP A 26 -13.35 -4.77 -4.89
C ASP A 26 -11.87 -4.33 -4.92
N VAL A 27 -11.65 -3.01 -4.84
CA VAL A 27 -10.37 -2.32 -4.82
C VAL A 27 -10.42 -1.25 -3.73
N ASN A 28 -9.73 -1.49 -2.61
CA ASN A 28 -9.85 -0.66 -1.40
C ASN A 28 -8.52 -0.02 -1.01
N ALA A 29 -8.52 1.29 -0.77
CA ALA A 29 -7.36 1.99 -0.18
C ALA A 29 -7.19 1.69 1.32
N LEU A 30 -8.29 1.39 2.03
CA LEU A 30 -8.32 1.13 3.47
C LEU A 30 -8.90 -0.27 3.76
N SER A 31 -8.26 -1.30 3.22
CA SER A 31 -8.70 -2.69 3.45
C SER A 31 -8.19 -3.23 4.78
N ASN A 32 -8.93 -4.18 5.35
CA ASN A 32 -8.47 -4.91 6.52
C ASN A 32 -7.41 -5.95 6.11
N PHE A 33 -6.51 -6.25 7.04
CA PHE A 33 -5.60 -7.37 6.85
C PHE A 33 -6.30 -8.70 7.13
N VAL A 34 -5.91 -9.73 6.37
CA VAL A 34 -6.28 -11.11 6.67
C VAL A 34 -5.58 -11.58 7.94
N ALA A 35 -6.23 -12.45 8.71
CA ALA A 35 -5.58 -13.15 9.80
C ALA A 35 -4.59 -14.19 9.26
N ASP A 36 -3.45 -14.35 9.93
CA ASP A 36 -2.39 -15.31 9.55
C ASP A 36 -1.96 -15.20 8.07
N PRO A 37 -1.43 -14.03 7.66
CA PRO A 37 -1.22 -13.73 6.26
C PRO A 37 -0.12 -14.58 5.61
N GLU A 38 0.89 -15.02 6.36
CA GLU A 38 1.93 -15.88 5.80
C GLU A 38 1.34 -17.22 5.33
N ARG A 39 0.39 -17.77 6.08
CA ARG A 39 -0.33 -18.98 5.65
C ARG A 39 -1.36 -18.69 4.56
N VAL A 40 -2.12 -17.60 4.67
CA VAL A 40 -3.25 -17.32 3.77
C VAL A 40 -2.81 -16.79 2.41
N ILE A 41 -1.84 -15.87 2.38
CA ILE A 41 -1.39 -15.19 1.15
C ILE A 41 0.10 -15.38 0.86
N GLY A 42 0.85 -16.11 1.70
CA GLY A 42 2.24 -16.51 1.43
C GLY A 42 3.30 -15.48 1.78
N PHE A 43 2.95 -14.37 2.44
CA PHE A 43 3.91 -13.36 2.90
C PHE A 43 3.37 -12.55 4.08
N ASN A 44 4.25 -11.82 4.76
CA ASN A 44 3.89 -10.87 5.82
C ASN A 44 3.65 -9.47 5.23
N PRO A 45 2.39 -9.02 5.08
CA PRO A 45 2.07 -7.71 4.55
C PRO A 45 2.26 -6.60 5.60
N TYR A 46 2.23 -6.92 6.90
CA TYR A 46 2.46 -5.93 7.96
C TYR A 46 3.88 -5.40 7.90
N GLY A 47 4.87 -6.28 7.75
CA GLY A 47 6.28 -5.90 7.62
C GLY A 47 6.51 -5.02 6.40
N ARG A 48 5.98 -5.41 5.23
CA ARG A 48 6.10 -4.60 4.01
C ARG A 48 5.44 -3.23 4.14
N LEU A 49 4.28 -3.16 4.80
CA LEU A 49 3.63 -1.88 5.04
C LEU A 49 4.46 -1.01 5.99
N ALA A 50 5.02 -1.59 7.06
CA ALA A 50 5.90 -0.86 7.97
C ALA A 50 7.13 -0.30 7.24
N ASP A 51 7.80 -1.11 6.42
CA ASP A 51 8.95 -0.69 5.63
C ASP A 51 8.59 0.48 4.69
N PHE A 52 7.43 0.40 4.02
CA PHE A 52 6.91 1.48 3.19
C PHE A 52 6.67 2.77 3.99
N LEU A 53 6.00 2.69 5.13
CA LEU A 53 5.69 3.84 5.97
C LEU A 53 6.96 4.50 6.54
N ILE A 54 7.97 3.71 6.90
CA ILE A 54 9.28 4.21 7.34
C ILE A 54 9.96 4.99 6.21
N ALA A 55 9.97 4.44 5.00
CA ALA A 55 10.54 5.14 3.84
C ALA A 55 9.80 6.46 3.54
N GLU A 56 8.46 6.45 3.60
CA GLU A 56 7.64 7.64 3.42
C GLU A 56 7.88 8.69 4.50
N ALA A 57 8.06 8.28 5.75
CA ALA A 57 8.38 9.17 6.85
C ALA A 57 9.72 9.90 6.60
N HIS A 58 10.77 9.16 6.24
CA HIS A 58 12.07 9.74 5.92
C HIS A 58 12.02 10.69 4.72
N ALA A 59 11.28 10.33 3.66
CA ALA A 59 11.10 11.21 2.50
C ALA A 59 10.37 12.51 2.89
N ASN A 60 9.42 12.46 3.83
CA ASN A 60 8.68 13.63 4.30
C ASN A 60 9.50 14.52 5.25
N GLU A 61 10.37 13.95 6.08
CA GLU A 61 11.34 14.70 6.89
C GLU A 61 12.28 15.51 5.97
N GLN A 62 12.84 14.87 4.93
CA GLN A 62 13.74 15.54 3.98
C GLN A 62 13.06 16.67 3.21
N LYS A 63 11.80 16.49 2.80
CA LYS A 63 11.00 17.55 2.16
C LYS A 63 10.77 18.72 3.11
N SER A 64 10.45 18.44 4.38
CA SER A 64 10.24 19.46 5.40
C SER A 64 11.50 20.30 5.62
N ASP A 65 12.65 19.66 5.78
CA ASP A 65 13.94 20.34 5.95
C ASP A 65 14.33 21.20 4.75
N SER A 66 14.13 20.66 3.54
CA SER A 66 14.39 21.39 2.29
C SER A 66 13.48 22.62 2.14
N SER A 67 12.22 22.51 2.57
CA SER A 67 11.27 23.63 2.56
C SER A 67 11.65 24.72 3.56
N HIS A 68 12.16 24.33 4.73
CA HIS A 68 12.61 25.24 5.78
C HIS A 68 13.88 26.00 5.35
N LEU A 69 14.82 25.33 4.69
CA LEU A 69 16.02 25.97 4.12
C LEU A 69 15.67 26.95 3.00
N ALA A 70 14.72 26.60 2.12
CA ALA A 70 14.28 27.48 1.04
C ALA A 70 13.50 28.72 1.55
N GLY A 71 12.77 28.59 2.67
CA GLY A 71 12.08 29.69 3.33
C GLY A 71 13.00 30.66 4.08
N ALA A 72 14.08 30.16 4.69
CA ALA A 72 15.07 30.97 5.42
C ALA A 72 16.04 31.75 4.50
N ALA A 73 16.13 31.37 3.22
CA ALA A 73 16.97 32.03 2.22
C ALA A 73 16.28 33.19 1.47
N ARG A 74 15.05 33.56 1.88
CA ARG A 74 14.31 34.74 1.40
C ARG A 74 14.31 35.84 2.45
#